data_AF-A0A7S7Z954-F1
#
_entry.id   AF-A0A7S7Z954-F1
#
_cell.length_a   1.000
_cell.length_b   1.000
_cell.length_c   1.000
_cell.angle_alpha   90.00
_cell.angle_beta   90.00
_cell.angle_gamma   90.00
#
_symmetry.space_group_name_H-M   'P 1'
#
loop_
_entity.id
_entity.type
_entity.pdbx_description
1 polymer ?
#
loop_
_entity_poly.entity_id
_entity_poly.type
_entity_poly.pdbx_seq_one_letter_code
_entity_poly.pdbx_strand_id
1 'polypeptide(L)'
;MTDMHSELLHQQPYLVHTNRELGLMLRGAKPLAYFMDIIGREPDVCLRYWRMFDRHVDLGRLIRREVFEPCPGLPQLKYRRLFYALPGHEWRIDAMLALLNELEAWSEDHERRSCELLGYEGWQIDYWLAHRRSRVNA
;
A
#
# COMPACT_ATOMS: atom_id res chain seq x y z
N MET A 1 -9.71 -13.54 18.41
CA MET A 1 -10.29 -13.67 17.06
C MET A 1 -9.12 -13.79 16.12
N THR A 2 -8.87 -15.00 15.64
CA THR A 2 -7.82 -15.30 14.66
C THR A 2 -8.19 -14.59 13.37
N ASP A 3 -7.38 -13.63 12.97
CA ASP A 3 -7.61 -12.88 11.73
C ASP A 3 -7.32 -13.82 10.55
N MET A 4 -8.37 -14.42 10.01
CA MET A 4 -8.33 -15.36 8.88
C MET A 4 -7.55 -14.77 7.69
N HIS A 5 -7.57 -13.44 7.52
CA HIS A 5 -6.79 -12.76 6.49
C HIS A 5 -5.28 -12.83 6.75
N SER A 6 -4.85 -12.78 8.02
CA SER A 6 -3.44 -12.88 8.38
C SER A 6 -2.87 -14.25 8.04
N GLU A 7 -3.57 -15.35 8.34
CA GLU A 7 -3.11 -16.71 8.04
C GLU A 7 -2.95 -16.96 6.53
N LEU A 8 -3.85 -16.41 5.71
CA LEU A 8 -3.83 -16.55 4.24
C LEU A 8 -2.68 -15.77 3.56
N LEU A 9 -2.12 -14.76 4.22
CA LEU A 9 -0.93 -14.05 3.74
C LEU A 9 0.37 -14.79 4.09
N HIS A 10 0.38 -15.62 5.13
CA HIS A 10 1.55 -16.41 5.54
C HIS A 10 1.76 -17.67 4.69
N GLN A 11 0.74 -18.10 3.94
CA GLN A 11 0.81 -19.27 3.06
C GLN A 11 1.38 -18.98 1.66
N GLN A 12 1.78 -17.73 1.39
CA GLN A 12 2.39 -17.37 0.11
C GLN A 12 3.84 -17.89 0.04
N PRO A 13 4.35 -18.28 -1.15
CA PRO A 13 5.75 -18.65 -1.33
C PRO A 13 6.71 -17.45 -1.26
N TYR A 14 6.21 -16.25 -0.96
CA TYR A 14 6.97 -15.02 -0.81
C TYR A 14 6.49 -14.21 0.38
N LEU A 15 7.33 -13.27 0.81
CA LEU A 15 7.01 -12.39 1.92
C LEU A 15 6.02 -11.30 1.49
N VAL A 16 4.77 -11.39 1.95
CA VAL A 16 3.79 -10.32 1.77
C VAL A 16 4.19 -9.08 2.58
N HIS A 17 4.09 -7.92 1.96
CA HIS A 17 4.51 -6.64 2.53
C HIS A 17 3.61 -6.12 3.66
N THR A 18 2.35 -6.56 3.72
CA THR A 18 1.34 -6.11 4.70
C THR A 18 1.85 -6.21 6.14
N ASN A 19 1.74 -5.12 6.90
CA ASN A 19 2.20 -4.98 8.29
C ASN A 19 3.73 -5.17 8.48
N ARG A 20 4.50 -5.16 7.39
CA ARG A 20 5.97 -5.28 7.36
C ARG A 20 6.63 -4.17 6.57
N GLU A 21 5.84 -3.23 6.07
CA GLU A 21 6.24 -2.20 5.12
C GLU A 21 7.40 -1.38 5.65
N LEU A 22 7.31 -0.87 6.88
CA LEU A 22 8.39 -0.04 7.44
C LEU A 22 9.72 -0.79 7.47
N GLY A 23 9.72 -2.01 8.02
CA GLY A 23 10.94 -2.82 8.12
C GLY A 23 11.54 -3.15 6.75
N LEU A 24 10.68 -3.40 5.75
CA LEU A 24 11.12 -3.67 4.38
C LEU A 24 11.67 -2.42 3.69
N MET A 25 11.04 -1.26 3.90
CA MET A 25 11.53 0.02 3.38
C MET A 25 12.89 0.35 4.00
N LEU A 26 13.06 0.22 5.32
CA LEU A 26 14.34 0.49 5.98
C LEU A 26 15.49 -0.45 5.54
N ARG A 27 15.16 -1.61 4.96
CA ARG A 27 16.13 -2.53 4.33
C ARG A 27 16.34 -2.28 2.83
N GLY A 28 15.64 -1.31 2.24
CA GLY A 28 15.69 -1.02 0.81
C GLY A 28 14.90 -1.99 -0.08
N ALA A 29 14.21 -2.99 0.50
CA ALA A 29 13.51 -4.03 -0.25
C ALA A 29 12.12 -3.58 -0.74
N LYS A 30 11.53 -2.58 -0.09
CA LYS A 30 10.23 -2.01 -0.48
C LYS A 30 10.42 -0.53 -0.82
N PRO A 31 10.25 -0.10 -2.09
CA PRO A 31 10.50 1.28 -2.49
C PRO A 31 9.32 2.22 -2.22
N LEU A 32 8.09 1.69 -2.09
CA LEU A 32 6.86 2.44 -1.87
C LEU A 32 5.94 1.70 -0.89
N ALA A 33 5.42 2.42 0.09
CA ALA A 33 4.26 2.03 0.90
C ALA A 33 3.10 2.99 0.65
N TYR A 34 1.89 2.44 0.64
CA TYR A 34 0.64 3.17 0.41
C TYR A 34 -0.39 2.71 1.43
N PHE A 35 -1.05 3.67 2.07
CA PHE A 35 -2.14 3.48 3.00
C PHE A 35 -3.30 4.41 2.64
N MET A 36 -4.52 3.99 2.98
CA MET A 36 -5.72 4.80 2.80
C MET A 36 -6.57 4.76 4.07
N ASP A 37 -7.09 5.91 4.47
CA ASP A 37 -7.95 6.05 5.64
C ASP A 37 -8.94 7.22 5.50
N ILE A 38 -9.87 7.33 6.45
CA ILE A 38 -10.78 8.47 6.56
C ILE A 38 -10.33 9.31 7.75
N ILE A 39 -10.09 10.59 7.51
CA ILE A 39 -9.59 11.51 8.54
C ILE A 39 -10.59 11.59 9.70
N GLY A 40 -10.10 11.49 10.93
CA GLY A 40 -10.89 11.50 12.15
C GLY A 40 -11.60 10.17 12.46
N ARG A 41 -11.35 9.13 11.66
CA ARG A 41 -11.89 7.77 11.85
C ARG A 41 -10.80 6.70 11.78
N GLU A 42 -9.55 7.10 11.95
CA GLU A 42 -8.40 6.21 11.90
C GLU A 42 -8.39 5.25 13.09
N PRO A 43 -8.15 3.95 12.88
CA PRO A 43 -7.91 3.03 13.99
C PRO A 43 -6.61 3.42 14.74
N ASP A 44 -6.65 3.38 16.07
CA ASP A 44 -5.49 3.68 16.93
C ASP A 44 -4.23 2.88 16.56
N VAL A 45 -4.41 1.61 16.16
CA VAL A 45 -3.31 0.75 15.74
C VAL A 45 -2.62 1.28 14.49
N CYS A 46 -3.38 1.82 13.53
CA CYS A 46 -2.84 2.42 12.32
C CYS A 46 -2.10 3.72 12.63
N LEU A 47 -2.67 4.58 13.47
CA LEU A 47 -2.02 5.83 13.91
C LEU A 47 -0.68 5.54 14.60
N ARG A 48 -0.61 4.54 15.47
CA ARG A 48 0.65 4.13 16.12
C ARG A 48 1.65 3.61 15.09
N TYR A 49 1.21 2.81 14.13
CA TYR A 49 2.09 2.26 13.10
C TYR A 49 2.65 3.36 12.18
N TRP A 50 1.84 4.28 11.69
CA TRP A 50 2.30 5.38 10.82
C TRP A 50 3.26 6.34 11.53
N ARG A 51 3.07 6.61 12.82
CA ARG A 51 4.03 7.40 13.62
C ARG A 51 5.44 6.79 13.64
N MET A 52 5.58 5.48 13.46
CA MET A 52 6.89 4.85 13.35
C MET A 52 7.62 5.26 12.06
N PHE A 53 6.90 5.54 10.98
CA PHE A 53 7.48 6.07 9.74
C PHE A 53 7.92 7.52 9.91
N ASP A 54 7.17 8.33 10.65
CA ASP A 54 7.43 9.77 10.81
C ASP A 54 8.83 10.06 11.33
N ARG A 55 9.31 9.27 12.30
CA ARG A 55 10.70 9.34 12.77
C ARG A 55 11.73 9.19 11.64
N HIS A 56 11.45 8.33 10.67
CA HIS A 56 12.35 8.09 9.54
C HIS A 56 12.21 9.14 8.44
N VAL A 57 11.06 9.81 8.35
CA VAL A 57 10.88 11.00 7.51
C VAL A 57 11.69 12.17 8.05
N ASP A 58 11.61 12.44 9.35
CA ASP A 58 12.37 13.51 10.00
C ASP A 58 13.90 13.33 9.84
N LEU A 59 14.35 12.07 9.76
CA LEU A 59 15.75 11.71 9.52
C LEU A 59 16.14 11.70 8.02
N GLY A 60 15.23 12.06 7.11
CA GLY A 60 15.47 12.06 5.66
C GLY A 60 15.64 10.66 5.05
N ARG A 61 15.30 9.59 5.78
CA ARG A 61 15.40 8.20 5.30
C ARG A 61 14.21 7.78 4.45
N LEU A 62 13.07 8.46 4.62
CA LEU A 62 11.84 8.23 3.87
C LEU A 62 11.26 9.58 3.43
N ILE A 63 10.60 9.58 2.28
CA ILE A 63 9.80 10.69 1.80
C ILE A 63 8.34 10.40 2.09
N ARG A 64 7.61 11.34 2.69
CA ARG A 64 6.16 11.23 2.95
C ARG A 64 5.38 12.13 2.01
N ARG A 65 4.25 11.63 1.50
CA ARG A 65 3.26 12.45 0.78
C ARG A 65 1.86 12.07 1.23
N GLU A 66 1.02 13.08 1.43
CA GLU A 66 -0.40 12.91 1.71
C GLU A 66 -1.22 13.57 0.62
N VAL A 67 -2.27 12.89 0.17
CA VAL A 67 -3.29 13.43 -0.74
C VAL A 67 -4.64 13.29 -0.06
N PHE A 68 -5.41 14.37 -0.09
CA PHE A 68 -6.71 14.47 0.59
C PHE A 68 -7.81 14.71 -0.41
N GLU A 69 -8.85 13.88 -0.37
CA GLU A 69 -9.96 13.94 -1.30
C GLU A 69 -11.30 13.76 -0.58
N PRO A 70 -12.37 14.38 -1.09
CA PRO A 70 -13.70 14.18 -0.54
C PRO A 70 -14.13 12.71 -0.73
N CYS A 71 -14.78 12.13 0.27
CA CYS A 71 -15.38 10.81 0.12
C CYS A 71 -16.60 10.92 -0.84
N PRO A 72 -16.67 10.07 -1.89
CA PRO A 72 -17.85 10.02 -2.76
C PRO A 72 -19.13 9.76 -1.95
N GLY A 73 -20.14 10.60 -2.15
CA GLY A 73 -21.42 10.51 -1.43
C GLY A 73 -21.42 10.99 0.03
N LEU A 74 -20.26 11.33 0.60
CA LEU A 74 -20.11 11.83 1.98
C LEU A 74 -19.11 13.01 2.01
N PRO A 75 -19.45 14.18 1.43
CA PRO A 75 -18.51 15.29 1.24
C PRO A 75 -17.99 15.92 2.55
N GLN A 76 -18.66 15.67 3.67
CA GLN A 76 -18.21 16.05 5.01
C GLN A 76 -17.02 15.21 5.50
N LEU A 77 -16.78 14.05 4.88
CA LEU A 77 -15.64 13.18 5.15
C LEU A 77 -14.58 13.39 4.06
N LYS A 78 -13.32 13.27 4.48
CA LYS A 78 -12.17 13.25 3.58
C LYS A 78 -11.46 11.92 3.77
N TYR A 79 -11.15 11.25 2.68
CA TYR A 79 -10.17 10.17 2.72
C TYR A 79 -8.78 10.74 2.45
N ARG A 80 -7.79 10.14 3.10
CA ARG A 80 -6.39 10.44 2.88
C ARG A 80 -5.74 9.22 2.22
N ARG A 81 -4.94 9.50 1.19
CA ARG A 81 -3.96 8.58 0.62
C ARG A 81 -2.59 8.97 1.16
N LEU A 82 -2.00 8.10 1.97
CA LEU A 82 -0.73 8.30 2.66
C LEU A 82 0.33 7.43 1.99
N PHE A 83 1.38 8.07 1.47
CA PHE A 83 2.49 7.42 0.80
C PHE A 83 3.79 7.65 1.56
N TYR A 84 4.61 6.60 1.59
CA TYR A 84 6.01 6.68 1.95
C TYR A 84 6.85 6.10 0.82
N ALA A 85 7.88 6.81 0.38
CA ALA A 85 8.84 6.33 -0.60
C ALA A 85 10.26 6.35 -0.06
N LEU A 86 11.13 5.50 -0.61
CA LEU A 86 12.57 5.65 -0.45
C LEU A 86 13.07 6.89 -1.21
N PRO A 87 14.13 7.57 -0.73
CA PRO A 87 14.78 8.63 -1.49
C PRO A 87 15.17 8.15 -2.90
N GLY A 88 14.87 8.94 -3.93
CA GLY A 88 15.07 8.58 -5.33
C GLY A 88 13.96 7.71 -5.95
N HIS A 89 12.97 7.31 -5.15
CA HIS A 89 11.80 6.54 -5.59
C HIS A 89 10.48 7.34 -5.52
N GLU A 90 10.54 8.66 -5.38
CA GLU A 90 9.40 9.56 -5.27
C GLU A 90 8.48 9.47 -6.49
N TRP A 91 9.06 9.21 -7.67
CA TRP A 91 8.31 8.98 -8.92
C TRP A 91 7.28 7.85 -8.82
N ARG A 92 7.49 6.89 -7.93
CA ARG A 92 6.54 5.80 -7.69
C ARG A 92 5.26 6.31 -7.04
N ILE A 93 5.32 7.39 -6.25
CA ILE A 93 4.14 8.04 -5.68
C ILE A 93 3.31 8.66 -6.81
N ASP A 94 3.96 9.40 -7.72
CA ASP A 94 3.28 10.02 -8.86
C ASP A 94 2.63 8.96 -9.77
N ALA A 95 3.36 7.88 -10.06
CA ALA A 95 2.85 6.78 -10.88
C ALA A 95 1.71 6.03 -10.19
N MET A 96 1.77 5.83 -8.87
CA MET A 96 0.67 5.18 -8.12
C MET A 96 -0.56 6.08 -8.07
N LEU A 97 -0.39 7.38 -7.87
CA LEU A 97 -1.49 8.35 -7.90
C LEU A 97 -2.15 8.40 -9.27
N ALA A 98 -1.37 8.42 -10.35
CA ALA A 98 -1.90 8.37 -11.72
C ALA A 98 -2.75 7.11 -11.91
N LEU A 99 -2.21 5.94 -11.56
CA LEU A 99 -2.89 4.65 -11.66
C LEU A 99 -4.21 4.61 -10.85
N LEU A 100 -4.18 5.09 -9.61
CA LEU A 100 -5.37 5.10 -8.73
C LEU A 100 -6.45 6.10 -9.18
N ASN A 101 -6.11 7.06 -10.04
CA ASN A 101 -7.03 8.07 -10.55
C ASN A 101 -7.59 7.72 -11.93
N GLU A 102 -7.20 6.58 -12.51
CA GLU A 102 -7.80 6.08 -13.74
C GLU A 102 -9.29 5.79 -13.52
N LEU A 103 -10.12 6.18 -14.49
CA LEU A 103 -11.58 6.00 -14.43
C LEU A 103 -12.02 4.61 -14.89
N GLU A 104 -11.10 3.85 -15.48
CA GLU A 104 -11.36 2.50 -15.95
C GLU A 104 -11.54 1.54 -14.76
N ALA A 105 -12.27 0.44 -15.00
CA ALA A 105 -12.40 -0.59 -13.99
C ALA A 105 -11.03 -1.24 -13.72
N TRP A 106 -10.74 -1.51 -12.45
CA TRP A 106 -9.46 -2.08 -12.03
C TRP A 106 -9.20 -3.43 -12.70
N SER A 107 -8.27 -3.45 -13.65
CA SER A 107 -7.90 -4.63 -14.43
C SER A 107 -6.72 -5.39 -13.81
N GLU A 108 -6.32 -6.51 -14.42
CA GLU A 108 -5.10 -7.21 -14.00
C GLU A 108 -3.83 -6.44 -14.32
N ASP A 109 -3.85 -5.60 -15.36
CA ASP A 109 -2.72 -4.73 -15.67
C ASP A 109 -2.57 -3.64 -14.62
N HIS A 110 -3.70 -3.10 -14.11
CA HIS A 110 -3.68 -2.18 -12.98
C HIS A 110 -3.10 -2.86 -11.74
N GLU A 111 -3.54 -4.09 -11.44
CA GLU A 111 -2.99 -4.86 -10.33
C GLU A 111 -1.49 -5.06 -10.47
N ARG A 112 -1.04 -5.58 -11.62
CA ARG A 112 0.38 -5.80 -11.93
C ARG A 112 1.18 -4.54 -11.73
N ARG A 113 0.71 -3.42 -12.30
CA ARG A 113 1.38 -2.13 -12.19
C ARG A 113 1.46 -1.66 -10.75
N SER A 114 0.40 -1.84 -9.97
CA SER A 114 0.40 -1.50 -8.54
C SER A 114 1.42 -2.33 -7.77
N CYS A 115 1.51 -3.64 -8.02
CA CYS A 115 2.46 -4.52 -7.35
C CYS A 115 3.92 -4.17 -7.71
N GLU A 116 4.20 -3.88 -8.98
CA GLU A 116 5.51 -3.40 -9.42
C GLU A 116 5.89 -2.10 -8.71
N LEU A 117 4.95 -1.15 -8.62
CA LEU A 117 5.14 0.13 -7.94
C LEU A 117 5.45 -0.06 -6.45
N LEU A 118 4.81 -1.04 -5.80
CA LEU A 118 5.06 -1.43 -4.42
C LEU A 118 6.35 -2.23 -4.20
N GLY A 119 7.03 -2.64 -5.26
CA GLY A 119 8.32 -3.35 -5.24
C GLY A 119 8.24 -4.87 -5.24
N TYR A 120 7.13 -5.47 -5.65
CA TYR A 120 7.09 -6.92 -5.85
C TYR A 120 7.86 -7.31 -7.13
N GLU A 121 8.49 -8.48 -7.08
CA GLU A 121 9.19 -9.07 -8.24
C GLU A 121 8.18 -9.72 -9.20
N GLY A 122 8.53 -9.80 -10.49
CA GLY A 122 7.62 -10.30 -11.53
C GLY A 122 6.98 -11.65 -11.21
N TRP A 123 7.76 -12.62 -10.72
CA TRP A 123 7.24 -13.94 -10.36
C TRP A 123 6.28 -13.92 -9.16
N GLN A 124 6.45 -12.99 -8.22
CA GLN A 124 5.54 -12.82 -7.08
C GLN A 124 4.20 -12.27 -7.56
N ILE A 125 4.25 -11.33 -8.50
CA ILE A 125 3.07 -10.76 -9.15
C ILE A 125 2.34 -11.82 -9.97
N ASP A 126 3.07 -12.61 -10.76
CA ASP A 126 2.50 -13.70 -11.56
C ASP A 126 1.81 -14.73 -10.66
N TYR A 127 2.47 -15.11 -9.55
CA TYR A 127 1.87 -16.00 -8.56
C TYR A 127 0.59 -15.41 -7.96
N TRP A 128 0.63 -14.13 -7.55
CA TRP A 128 -0.54 -13.43 -7.00
C TRP A 128 -1.71 -13.42 -7.98
N LEU A 129 -1.48 -13.01 -9.23
CA LEU A 129 -2.52 -12.93 -10.26
C LEU A 129 -3.13 -14.30 -10.57
N ALA A 130 -2.30 -15.35 -10.64
CA ALA A 130 -2.78 -16.72 -10.87
C ALA A 130 -3.64 -17.25 -9.71
N HIS A 131 -3.35 -16.87 -8.47
CA HIS A 131 -3.97 -17.44 -7.27
C HIS A 131 -4.96 -16.51 -6.55
N ARG A 132 -5.18 -15.27 -7.02
CA ARG A 132 -6.18 -14.36 -6.43
C ARG A 132 -7.61 -14.72 -6.85
N ARG A 133 -7.80 -15.22 -8.07
CA ARG A 133 -9.13 -15.54 -8.63
C ARG A 133 -9.78 -16.75 -7.96
N SER A 134 -8.98 -17.72 -7.51
CA SER A 134 -9.46 -18.90 -6.76
C SER A 134 -9.96 -18.56 -5.35
N ARG A 135 -9.78 -17.31 -4.90
CA ARG A 135 -10.11 -16.85 -3.53
C ARG A 135 -11.38 -16.00 -3.45
N VAL A 136 -11.99 -15.63 -4.58
CA VAL A 136 -13.29 -14.90 -4.62
C VAL A 136 -14.49 -15.86 -4.71
N ASN A 137 -14.25 -17.12 -5.09
CA ASN A 137 -15.29 -18.15 -5.26
C ASN A 137 -15.22 -19.27 -4.21
N ALA A 138 -14.57 -19.04 -3.07
CA ALA A 138 -14.44 -20.01 -1.97
C ALA A 138 -15.04 -19.45 -0.68
#